data_AF-A0A6G0XX44-F1
#
_entry.id   AF-A0A6G0XX44-F1
#
_cell.length_a   1.000
_cell.length_b   1.000
_cell.length_c   1.000
_cell.angle_alpha   90.00
_cell.angle_beta   90.00
_cell.angle_gamma   90.00
#
_symmetry.space_group_name_H-M   'P 1'
#
loop_
_entity.id
_entity.type
_entity.pdbx_description
1 polymer ?
#
loop_
_entity_poly.entity_id
_entity_poly.type
_entity_poly.pdbx_seq_one_letter_code
_entity_poly.pdbx_strand_id
1 'polypeptide(L)'
;MCNTRVGSGEAPTFWNWHTAAGMKRKTVTWATTTIHEFKLGHNACSIPSTGGPSIGLVGPALASRTTQVDDRLSTPRPHNEQLLGPMQRIELLRDAGHSVEEIAHFCIATNQCRTERHETQQEYVAQMRQRHYETYVVRQQIMALEMERQRQLYLQMQQHQHQLQMQSSSSYPRSSTFYSTPYAAASQSPRYQYTSPSPEVQVLDNKRRRVSVEALLN
;
A
#
# COMPACT_ATOMS: atom_id res chain seq x y z
N MET A 1 55.82 10.55 -35.46
CA MET A 1 56.04 9.24 -34.84
C MET A 1 54.69 8.72 -34.36
N CYS A 2 54.23 7.61 -34.95
CA CYS A 2 53.10 6.84 -34.43
C CYS A 2 53.43 6.34 -33.02
N ASN A 3 52.44 6.31 -32.12
CA ASN A 3 52.18 5.03 -31.47
C ASN A 3 50.76 4.88 -30.92
N THR A 4 50.39 3.60 -30.91
CA THR A 4 49.09 2.99 -30.84
C THR A 4 48.71 2.60 -29.40
N ARG A 5 47.38 2.55 -29.17
CA ARG A 5 46.62 1.95 -28.05
C ARG A 5 47.33 0.91 -27.18
N VAL A 6 47.02 0.93 -25.88
CA VAL A 6 46.55 -0.26 -25.13
C VAL A 6 45.45 0.17 -24.15
N GLY A 7 44.29 -0.47 -24.21
CA GLY A 7 43.21 -0.32 -23.24
C GLY A 7 43.28 -1.38 -22.15
N SER A 8 42.65 -1.11 -21.01
CA SER A 8 42.25 -2.12 -20.03
C SER A 8 40.88 -1.73 -19.48
N GLY A 9 39.93 -2.65 -19.65
CA GLY A 9 38.49 -2.42 -19.60
C GLY A 9 37.94 -2.06 -18.22
N GLU A 10 36.97 -1.15 -18.25
CA GLU A 10 36.03 -0.90 -17.16
C GLU A 10 34.81 -1.83 -17.30
N ALA A 11 34.39 -2.37 -16.16
CA ALA A 11 33.17 -3.15 -16.00
C ALA A 11 31.92 -2.31 -16.39
N PRO A 12 30.84 -2.94 -16.90
CA PRO A 12 29.68 -2.20 -17.38
C PRO A 12 28.86 -1.66 -16.19
N THR A 13 29.10 -0.40 -15.83
CA THR A 13 28.22 0.35 -14.91
C THR A 13 26.96 0.79 -15.66
N PHE A 14 25.93 -0.05 -15.51
CA PHE A 14 24.54 0.33 -15.25
C PHE A 14 24.17 1.80 -15.54
N TRP A 15 23.60 2.05 -16.72
CA TRP A 15 22.80 3.23 -17.11
C TRP A 15 23.44 4.62 -16.96
N ASN A 16 24.46 4.94 -17.76
CA ASN A 16 24.90 6.33 -17.98
C ASN A 16 24.12 6.96 -19.17
N TRP A 17 22.99 7.61 -18.91
CA TRP A 17 22.14 8.29 -19.90
C TRP A 17 22.62 9.71 -20.25
N HIS A 18 23.90 10.02 -20.05
CA HIS A 18 24.42 11.38 -20.16
C HIS A 18 25.65 11.50 -21.05
N THR A 19 25.49 11.36 -22.38
CA THR A 19 26.25 12.17 -23.37
C THR A 19 25.69 12.05 -24.79
N ALA A 20 24.39 12.20 -24.99
CA ALA A 20 23.87 12.56 -26.31
C ALA A 20 24.09 14.07 -26.51
N ALA A 21 25.27 14.46 -26.99
CA ALA A 21 25.56 15.82 -27.42
C ALA A 21 24.54 16.24 -28.50
N GLY A 22 23.53 17.01 -28.11
CA GLY A 22 22.51 17.53 -29.02
C GLY A 22 21.07 17.49 -28.52
N MET A 23 20.74 16.74 -27.48
CA MET A 23 19.38 16.80 -26.90
C MET A 23 19.28 17.98 -25.94
N LYS A 24 18.72 19.11 -26.43
CA LYS A 24 18.32 20.24 -25.58
C LYS A 24 17.43 19.70 -24.45
N ARG A 25 17.88 19.86 -23.21
CA ARG A 25 17.11 19.51 -22.02
C ARG A 25 15.80 20.29 -22.08
N LYS A 26 14.67 19.60 -22.26
CA LYS A 26 13.34 20.23 -22.23
C LYS A 26 13.11 20.70 -20.79
N THR A 27 12.92 22.00 -20.60
CA THR A 27 12.60 22.60 -19.30
C THR A 27 11.23 23.24 -19.37
N VAL A 28 10.45 23.10 -18.31
CA VAL A 28 9.18 23.80 -18.13
C VAL A 28 9.45 25.07 -17.33
N THR A 29 9.01 26.20 -17.84
CA THR A 29 9.09 27.51 -17.17
C THR A 29 7.71 28.14 -17.16
N TRP A 30 7.31 28.72 -16.03
CA TRP A 30 6.07 29.49 -15.94
C TRP A 30 6.36 30.94 -16.32
N ALA A 31 5.78 31.41 -17.42
CA ALA A 31 5.99 32.77 -17.89
C ALA A 31 5.04 33.77 -17.21
N THR A 32 3.76 33.39 -17.06
CA THR A 32 2.71 34.31 -16.60
C THR A 32 1.83 33.70 -15.52
N THR A 33 1.39 34.54 -14.59
CA THR A 33 0.37 34.23 -13.57
C THR A 33 -0.89 35.02 -13.88
N THR A 34 -2.05 34.37 -13.79
CA THR A 34 -3.35 35.04 -13.85
C THR A 34 -3.97 35.06 -12.45
N ILE A 35 -4.28 36.25 -11.97
CA ILE A 35 -4.89 36.50 -10.66
C ILE A 35 -6.37 36.76 -10.90
N HIS A 36 -7.21 35.96 -10.26
CA HIS A 36 -8.65 36.13 -10.24
C HIS A 36 -9.10 36.59 -8.84
N GLU A 37 -9.82 37.70 -8.78
CA GLU A 37 -10.35 38.26 -7.54
C GLU A 37 -11.82 37.88 -7.41
N PHE A 38 -12.23 37.37 -6.26
CA PHE A 38 -13.59 36.87 -6.02
C PHE A 38 -14.16 37.44 -4.73
N LYS A 39 -15.49 37.45 -4.61
CA LYS A 39 -16.14 37.66 -3.33
C LYS A 39 -15.98 36.42 -2.46
N LEU A 40 -15.77 36.64 -1.16
CA LEU A 40 -15.86 35.60 -0.15
C LEU A 40 -17.26 35.57 0.45
N GLY A 41 -17.73 34.38 0.77
CA GLY A 41 -19.01 34.17 1.44
C GLY A 41 -19.23 32.70 1.77
N HIS A 42 -20.45 32.35 2.18
CA HIS A 42 -20.79 30.96 2.48
C HIS A 42 -20.69 30.09 1.22
N ASN A 43 -19.98 28.96 1.32
CA ASN A 43 -19.87 27.99 0.24
C ASN A 43 -19.80 26.58 0.83
N ALA A 44 -20.90 25.82 0.70
CA ALA A 44 -21.05 24.49 1.27
C ALA A 44 -20.05 23.45 0.73
N CYS A 45 -19.40 23.70 -0.42
CA CYS A 45 -18.37 22.80 -0.94
C CYS A 45 -17.02 22.98 -0.21
N SER A 46 -16.79 24.13 0.42
CA SER A 46 -15.54 24.49 1.07
C SER A 46 -15.54 24.10 2.55
N ILE A 47 -15.51 22.78 2.81
CA ILE A 47 -15.60 22.22 4.17
C ILE A 47 -14.25 22.32 4.91
N PRO A 48 -14.11 23.17 5.95
CA PRO A 48 -12.87 23.31 6.71
C PRO A 48 -12.60 22.10 7.61
N SER A 49 -11.31 21.83 7.86
CA SER A 49 -10.81 20.81 8.80
C SER A 49 -10.83 21.26 10.27
N THR A 50 -11.07 22.54 10.56
CA THR A 50 -11.03 23.13 11.92
C THR A 50 -12.39 23.47 12.55
N GLY A 51 -13.52 22.98 11.99
CA GLY A 51 -14.88 23.24 12.50
C GLY A 51 -15.44 24.59 12.02
N GLY A 52 -16.54 25.07 12.59
CA GLY A 52 -17.15 26.36 12.21
C GLY A 52 -17.79 26.36 10.81
N PRO A 53 -18.23 27.53 10.32
CA PRO A 53 -18.95 27.61 9.05
C PRO A 53 -17.99 27.46 7.87
N SER A 54 -18.50 26.93 6.76
CA SER A 54 -17.78 26.86 5.49
C SER A 54 -17.81 28.20 4.76
N ILE A 55 -16.63 28.63 4.29
CA ILE A 55 -16.43 29.83 3.48
C ILE A 55 -15.66 29.45 2.23
N GLY A 56 -16.04 30.04 1.12
CA GLY A 56 -15.31 29.92 -0.13
C GLY A 56 -15.59 31.08 -1.06
N LEU A 57 -15.20 30.89 -2.31
CA LEU A 57 -15.44 31.85 -3.38
C LEU A 57 -16.92 31.80 -3.76
N VAL A 58 -17.52 32.97 -4.01
CA VAL A 58 -18.93 33.11 -4.38
C VAL A 58 -19.06 33.85 -5.70
N GLY A 59 -19.81 33.26 -6.63
CA GLY A 59 -20.12 33.86 -7.92
C GLY A 59 -18.93 33.88 -8.90
N PRO A 60 -19.05 34.65 -9.99
CA PRO A 60 -17.97 34.82 -10.97
C PRO A 60 -16.83 35.69 -10.41
N ALA A 61 -15.67 35.62 -11.06
CA ALA A 61 -14.54 36.51 -10.75
C ALA A 61 -14.94 37.97 -10.96
N LEU A 62 -14.63 38.82 -9.99
CA LEU A 62 -14.83 40.27 -10.06
C LEU A 62 -13.81 40.93 -10.98
N ALA A 63 -12.57 40.45 -10.94
CA ALA A 63 -11.48 40.94 -11.76
C ALA A 63 -10.55 39.78 -12.13
N SER A 64 -9.89 39.92 -13.28
CA SER A 64 -8.87 38.98 -13.75
C SER A 64 -7.72 39.79 -14.34
N ARG A 65 -6.51 39.60 -13.82
CA ARG A 65 -5.30 40.23 -14.36
C ARG A 65 -4.21 39.22 -14.60
N THR A 66 -3.47 39.36 -15.69
CA THR A 66 -2.33 38.50 -16.01
C THR A 66 -1.04 39.31 -15.91
N THR A 67 -0.07 38.78 -15.18
CA THR A 67 1.24 39.40 -14.97
C THR A 67 2.36 38.39 -15.22
N GLN A 68 3.58 38.85 -15.47
CA GLN A 68 4.74 37.97 -15.55
C GLN A 68 5.00 37.32 -14.17
N VAL A 69 5.44 36.08 -14.17
CA VAL A 69 5.83 35.38 -12.93
C VAL A 69 7.16 35.98 -12.46
N ASP A 70 7.16 36.54 -11.25
CA ASP A 70 8.40 36.93 -10.59
C ASP A 70 9.04 35.66 -10.03
N ASP A 71 10.22 35.29 -10.53
CA ASP A 71 10.91 34.00 -10.28
C ASP A 71 11.45 33.87 -8.84
N ARG A 72 10.99 34.76 -7.95
CA ARG A 72 11.31 34.75 -6.54
C ARG A 72 10.43 33.70 -5.88
N LEU A 73 11.04 32.54 -5.60
CA LEU A 73 10.55 31.56 -4.64
C LEU A 73 10.35 32.25 -3.29
N SER A 74 9.17 32.87 -3.08
CA SER A 74 8.82 33.44 -1.80
C SER A 74 8.90 32.33 -0.75
N THR A 75 9.48 32.63 0.41
CA THR A 75 9.47 31.71 1.55
C THR A 75 8.05 31.15 1.75
N PRO A 76 7.88 29.82 1.83
CA PRO A 76 6.56 29.22 2.03
C PRO A 76 5.88 29.85 3.25
N ARG A 77 4.67 30.38 3.06
CA ARG A 77 3.89 30.94 4.17
C ARG A 77 3.57 29.83 5.17
N PRO A 78 3.60 30.09 6.48
CA PRO A 78 3.16 29.11 7.47
C PRO A 78 1.65 28.85 7.35
N HIS A 79 1.21 27.66 7.76
CA HIS A 79 -0.16 27.17 7.55
C HIS A 79 -1.25 28.08 8.17
N ASN A 80 -0.95 28.72 9.30
CA ASN A 80 -1.85 29.66 9.98
C ASN A 80 -2.08 30.98 9.22
N GLU A 81 -1.17 31.38 8.33
CA GLU A 81 -1.35 32.53 7.44
C GLU A 81 -2.09 32.14 6.16
N GLN A 82 -2.11 30.86 5.82
CA GLN A 82 -2.78 30.35 4.63
C GLN A 82 -4.26 30.07 4.86
N LEU A 83 -4.65 29.69 6.09
CA LEU A 83 -6.00 29.27 6.42
C LEU A 83 -6.68 30.22 7.41
N LEU A 84 -7.94 30.50 7.14
CA LEU A 84 -8.80 31.23 8.06
C LEU A 84 -9.10 30.38 9.30
N GLY A 85 -9.08 31.01 10.49
CA GLY A 85 -9.58 30.40 11.72
C GLY A 85 -11.12 30.34 11.76
N PRO A 86 -11.73 29.48 12.60
CA PRO A 86 -13.19 29.42 12.74
C PRO A 86 -13.84 30.76 13.08
N MET A 87 -13.24 31.53 13.99
CA MET A 87 -13.77 32.85 14.39
C MET A 87 -13.68 33.88 13.26
N GLN A 88 -12.55 33.92 12.54
CA GLN A 88 -12.40 34.78 11.37
C GLN A 88 -13.44 34.48 10.28
N ARG A 89 -13.81 33.20 10.11
CA ARG A 89 -14.90 32.84 9.21
C ARG A 89 -16.26 33.36 9.70
N ILE A 90 -16.55 33.23 10.99
CA ILE A 90 -17.80 33.78 11.55
C ILE A 90 -17.87 35.30 11.33
N GLU A 91 -16.77 36.02 11.58
CA GLU A 91 -16.67 37.47 11.36
C GLU A 91 -16.93 37.82 9.89
N LEU A 92 -16.27 37.15 8.93
CA LEU A 92 -16.50 37.38 7.50
C LEU A 92 -17.95 37.17 7.07
N LEU A 93 -18.65 36.19 7.64
CA LEU A 93 -20.06 35.94 7.32
C LEU A 93 -20.99 36.99 7.94
N ARG A 94 -20.67 37.45 9.16
CA ARG A 94 -21.40 38.57 9.78
C ARG A 94 -21.22 39.85 8.98
N ASP A 95 -20.00 40.13 8.52
CA ASP A 95 -19.69 41.30 7.67
C ASP A 95 -20.38 41.19 6.30
N ALA A 96 -20.60 39.97 5.81
CA ALA A 96 -21.40 39.69 4.62
C ALA A 96 -22.93 39.81 4.83
N GLY A 97 -23.38 40.10 6.05
CA GLY A 97 -24.79 40.32 6.38
C GLY A 97 -25.56 39.08 6.83
N HIS A 98 -24.88 37.95 7.08
CA HIS A 98 -25.55 36.76 7.60
C HIS A 98 -25.94 36.91 9.07
N SER A 99 -27.12 36.39 9.41
CA SER A 99 -27.57 36.37 10.80
C SER A 99 -26.81 35.32 11.62
N VAL A 100 -26.81 35.48 12.94
CA VAL A 100 -26.19 34.49 13.84
C VAL A 100 -26.87 33.13 13.71
N GLU A 101 -28.19 33.10 13.48
CA GLU A 101 -28.96 31.88 13.28
C GLU A 101 -28.56 31.16 11.98
N GLU A 102 -28.41 31.90 10.88
CA GLU A 102 -27.93 31.34 9.60
C GLU A 102 -26.52 30.75 9.73
N ILE A 103 -25.62 31.47 10.41
CA ILE A 103 -24.24 31.00 10.63
C ILE A 103 -24.23 29.72 11.47
N ALA A 104 -25.12 29.59 12.45
CA ALA A 104 -25.27 28.36 13.23
C ALA A 104 -25.68 27.18 12.33
N HIS A 105 -26.65 27.37 11.42
CA HIS A 105 -27.01 26.35 10.43
C HIS A 105 -25.84 25.97 9.53
N PHE A 106 -25.04 26.94 9.06
CA PHE A 106 -23.84 26.65 8.27
C PHE A 106 -22.82 25.81 9.04
N CYS A 107 -22.64 26.06 10.35
CA CYS A 107 -21.76 25.26 11.20
C CYS A 107 -22.25 23.81 11.33
N ILE A 108 -23.55 23.62 11.55
CA ILE A 108 -24.17 22.30 11.69
C ILE A 108 -23.99 21.50 10.38
N ALA A 109 -24.36 22.10 9.24
CA ALA A 109 -24.22 21.45 7.93
C ALA A 109 -22.75 21.10 7.61
N THR A 110 -21.82 22.01 7.95
CA THR A 110 -20.39 21.77 7.76
C THR A 110 -19.90 20.59 8.61
N ASN A 111 -20.32 20.50 9.86
CA ASN A 111 -19.96 19.40 10.75
C ASN A 111 -20.56 18.07 10.29
N GLN A 112 -21.82 18.07 9.87
CA GLN A 112 -22.48 16.89 9.32
C GLN A 112 -21.70 16.33 8.11
N CYS A 113 -21.35 17.19 7.15
CA CYS A 113 -20.58 16.76 5.97
C CYS A 113 -19.22 16.15 6.36
N ARG A 114 -18.58 16.65 7.42
CA ARG A 114 -17.32 16.07 7.91
C ARG A 114 -17.51 14.69 8.51
N THR A 115 -18.55 14.51 9.31
CA THR A 115 -18.90 13.23 9.92
C THR A 115 -19.16 12.20 8.82
N GLU A 116 -20.00 12.53 7.84
CA GLU A 116 -20.33 11.64 6.72
C GLU A 116 -19.08 11.26 5.90
N ARG A 117 -18.19 12.22 5.61
CA ARG A 117 -16.91 11.94 4.93
C ARG A 117 -16.03 11.02 5.75
N HIS A 118 -15.99 11.21 7.06
CA HIS A 118 -15.19 10.38 7.95
C HIS A 118 -15.73 8.96 8.03
N GLU A 119 -17.05 8.80 8.15
CA GLU A 119 -17.74 7.50 8.12
C GLU A 119 -17.48 6.77 6.82
N THR A 120 -17.67 7.44 5.68
CA THR A 120 -17.38 6.86 4.34
C THR A 120 -15.92 6.39 4.23
N GLN A 121 -14.98 7.17 4.76
CA GLN A 121 -13.57 6.79 4.77
C GLN A 121 -13.33 5.56 5.65
N GLN A 122 -13.95 5.50 6.83
CA GLN A 122 -13.84 4.35 7.74
C GLN A 122 -14.41 3.07 7.10
N GLU A 123 -15.59 3.17 6.48
CA GLU A 123 -16.22 2.07 5.76
C GLU A 123 -15.33 1.55 4.64
N TYR A 124 -14.76 2.45 3.83
CA TYR A 124 -13.83 2.06 2.77
C TYR A 124 -12.61 1.31 3.32
N VAL A 125 -12.00 1.81 4.39
CA VAL A 125 -10.85 1.14 5.04
C VAL A 125 -11.24 -0.22 5.60
N ALA A 126 -12.43 -0.35 6.20
CA ALA A 126 -12.95 -1.62 6.70
C ALA A 126 -13.17 -2.63 5.57
N GLN A 127 -13.79 -2.22 4.47
CA GLN A 127 -13.99 -3.06 3.28
C GLN A 127 -12.66 -3.50 2.66
N MET A 128 -11.66 -2.61 2.58
CA MET A 128 -10.32 -2.97 2.11
C MET A 128 -9.67 -4.03 2.99
N ARG A 129 -9.76 -3.88 4.32
CA ARG A 129 -9.24 -4.87 5.27
C ARG A 129 -9.94 -6.22 5.13
N GLN A 130 -11.26 -6.21 4.96
CA GLN A 130 -12.04 -7.42 4.75
C GLN A 130 -11.61 -8.15 3.47
N ARG A 131 -11.50 -7.45 2.35
CA ARG A 131 -11.04 -8.04 1.07
C ARG A 131 -9.63 -8.64 1.17
N HIS A 132 -8.72 -7.94 1.86
CA HIS A 132 -7.38 -8.46 2.09
C HIS A 132 -7.40 -9.73 2.95
N TYR A 133 -8.23 -9.76 3.99
CA TYR A 133 -8.40 -10.94 4.84
C TYR A 133 -8.97 -12.13 4.07
N GLU A 134 -10.03 -11.93 3.29
CA GLU A 134 -10.64 -12.97 2.46
C GLU A 134 -9.63 -13.51 1.44
N THR A 135 -8.88 -12.63 0.76
CA THR A 135 -7.82 -13.02 -0.17
C THR A 135 -6.73 -13.84 0.51
N TYR A 136 -6.34 -13.45 1.73
CA TYR A 136 -5.34 -14.18 2.51
C TYR A 136 -5.84 -15.58 2.88
N VAL A 137 -7.08 -15.72 3.35
CA VAL A 137 -7.68 -17.01 3.71
C VAL A 137 -7.77 -17.94 2.50
N VAL A 138 -8.22 -17.43 1.35
CA VAL A 138 -8.28 -18.23 0.10
C VAL A 138 -6.89 -18.70 -0.33
N ARG A 139 -5.87 -17.82 -0.26
CA ARG A 139 -4.48 -18.22 -0.55
C ARG A 139 -3.98 -19.31 0.38
N GLN A 140 -4.28 -19.24 1.67
CA GLN A 140 -3.92 -20.28 2.64
C GLN A 140 -4.58 -21.63 2.31
N GLN A 141 -5.87 -21.61 1.95
CA GLN A 141 -6.59 -22.83 1.56
C GLN A 141 -6.00 -23.46 0.29
N ILE A 142 -5.71 -22.66 -0.74
CA ILE A 142 -5.08 -23.14 -1.98
C ILE A 142 -3.70 -23.75 -1.68
N MET A 143 -2.89 -23.09 -0.85
CA MET A 143 -1.58 -23.59 -0.46
C MET A 143 -1.69 -24.93 0.28
N ALA A 144 -2.65 -25.07 1.18
CA ALA A 144 -2.90 -26.33 1.89
C ALA A 144 -3.29 -27.47 0.94
N LEU A 145 -4.19 -27.20 -0.02
CA LEU A 145 -4.60 -28.18 -1.03
C LEU A 145 -3.43 -28.62 -1.93
N GLU A 146 -2.59 -27.66 -2.36
CA GLU A 146 -1.45 -27.98 -3.21
C GLU A 146 -0.39 -28.81 -2.46
N MET A 147 -0.16 -28.51 -1.18
CA MET A 147 0.73 -29.30 -0.32
C MET A 147 0.23 -30.74 -0.15
N GLU A 148 -1.07 -30.94 0.03
CA GLU A 148 -1.67 -32.28 0.12
C GLU A 148 -1.52 -33.04 -1.21
N ARG A 149 -1.77 -32.37 -2.34
CA ARG A 149 -1.58 -32.94 -3.68
C ARG A 149 -0.14 -33.41 -3.90
N GLN A 150 0.84 -32.58 -3.55
CA GLN A 150 2.27 -32.93 -3.67
C GLN A 150 2.63 -34.13 -2.80
N ARG A 151 2.10 -34.20 -1.56
CA ARG A 151 2.31 -35.34 -0.67
C ARG A 151 1.77 -36.64 -1.27
N GLN A 152 0.58 -36.60 -1.88
CA GLN A 152 -0.02 -37.79 -2.52
C GLN A 152 0.83 -38.26 -3.71
N LEU A 153 1.28 -37.34 -4.57
CA LEU A 153 2.16 -37.65 -5.69
C LEU A 153 3.48 -38.28 -5.24
N TYR A 154 4.07 -37.74 -4.17
CA TYR A 154 5.30 -38.28 -3.59
C TYR A 154 5.10 -39.72 -3.09
N LEU A 155 4.01 -39.98 -2.36
CA LEU A 155 3.69 -41.34 -1.87
C LEU A 155 3.44 -42.32 -3.02
N GLN A 156 2.74 -41.90 -4.06
CA GLN A 156 2.49 -42.72 -5.25
C GLN A 156 3.79 -43.08 -5.98
N MET A 157 4.69 -42.10 -6.17
CA MET A 157 6.01 -42.33 -6.75
C MET A 157 6.81 -43.35 -5.92
N GLN A 158 6.79 -43.22 -4.59
CA GLN A 158 7.51 -44.15 -3.71
C GLN A 158 6.97 -45.58 -3.81
N GLN A 159 5.64 -45.74 -3.85
CA GLN A 159 5.00 -47.05 -4.04
C GLN A 159 5.39 -47.68 -5.38
N HIS A 160 5.42 -46.87 -6.45
CA HIS A 160 5.81 -47.34 -7.77
C HIS A 160 7.26 -47.83 -7.80
N GLN A 161 8.20 -47.10 -7.19
CA GLN A 161 9.59 -47.53 -7.08
C GLN A 161 9.73 -48.84 -6.29
N HIS A 162 8.98 -48.99 -5.20
CA HIS A 162 8.99 -50.23 -4.42
C HIS A 162 8.48 -51.43 -5.23
N GLN A 163 7.44 -51.24 -6.04
CA GLN A 163 6.94 -52.28 -6.94
C GLN A 163 7.99 -52.70 -7.99
N LEU A 164 8.71 -51.73 -8.58
CA LEU A 164 9.79 -52.02 -9.54
C LEU A 164 10.92 -52.83 -8.88
N GLN A 165 11.30 -52.49 -7.64
CA GLN A 165 12.30 -53.27 -6.89
C GLN A 165 11.86 -54.72 -6.66
N MET A 166 10.60 -54.95 -6.28
CA MET A 166 10.05 -56.30 -6.08
C MET A 166 9.98 -57.12 -7.38
N GLN A 167 9.80 -56.47 -8.53
CA GLN A 167 9.83 -57.15 -9.83
C GLN A 167 11.25 -57.50 -10.26
N SER A 168 12.22 -56.62 -9.98
CA SER A 168 13.63 -56.84 -10.33
C SER A 168 14.33 -57.93 -9.52
N SER A 169 13.83 -58.26 -8.31
CA SER A 169 14.36 -59.33 -7.46
C SER A 169 13.78 -60.72 -7.79
N SER A 170 12.79 -60.81 -8.68
CA SER A 170 12.16 -62.08 -9.09
C SER A 170 12.80 -62.72 -10.33
N SER A 171 13.83 -62.11 -10.92
CA SER A 171 14.57 -62.64 -12.07
C SER A 171 16.04 -62.93 -11.74
N TYR A 172 16.27 -63.92 -10.85
CA TYR A 172 17.54 -64.63 -10.76
C TYR A 172 17.28 -66.15 -10.71
N PRO A 173 17.89 -66.98 -11.56
CA PRO A 173 17.97 -68.40 -11.29
C PRO A 173 18.84 -68.61 -10.05
N ARG A 174 18.36 -69.44 -9.12
CA ARG A 174 19.12 -69.93 -7.97
C ARG A 174 20.48 -70.44 -8.44
N SER A 175 21.55 -69.82 -7.95
CA SER A 175 22.82 -70.52 -7.74
C SER A 175 23.19 -70.35 -6.28
N SER A 176 23.01 -71.45 -5.56
CA SER A 176 23.54 -71.68 -4.22
C SER A 176 25.06 -71.64 -4.29
N THR A 177 25.68 -70.71 -3.56
CA THR A 177 27.04 -70.94 -3.06
C THR A 177 27.19 -70.27 -1.71
N PHE A 178 27.30 -71.12 -0.69
CA PHE A 178 27.82 -70.80 0.63
C PHE A 178 29.16 -70.06 0.50
N TYR A 179 29.30 -68.89 1.12
CA TYR A 179 30.51 -68.53 1.86
C TYR A 179 30.13 -67.55 2.97
N SER A 180 30.34 -67.99 4.20
CA SER A 180 30.33 -67.17 5.41
C SER A 180 31.44 -66.14 5.36
N THR A 181 31.16 -64.90 5.77
CA THR A 181 32.15 -64.08 6.49
C THR A 181 31.41 -63.04 7.35
N PRO A 182 31.74 -62.92 8.65
CA PRO A 182 31.23 -61.86 9.50
C PRO A 182 32.10 -60.60 9.31
N TYR A 183 31.57 -59.41 9.53
CA TYR A 183 32.22 -58.31 10.28
C TYR A 183 31.40 -57.02 10.23
N ALA A 184 31.51 -56.30 11.34
CA ALA A 184 31.37 -54.85 11.52
C ALA A 184 29.96 -54.26 11.62
N ALA A 185 29.55 -54.13 12.89
CA ALA A 185 28.63 -53.12 13.37
C ALA A 185 29.13 -51.69 13.05
N ALA A 186 28.23 -50.83 12.59
CA ALA A 186 28.32 -49.38 12.78
C ALA A 186 26.92 -48.77 12.70
N SER A 187 26.23 -48.72 13.84
CA SER A 187 25.05 -47.89 14.03
C SER A 187 25.49 -46.43 14.26
N GLN A 188 25.28 -45.56 13.27
CA GLN A 188 25.29 -44.12 13.47
C GLN A 188 24.06 -43.52 12.80
N SER A 189 23.06 -43.19 13.63
CA SER A 189 21.93 -42.33 13.24
C SER A 189 22.39 -40.87 13.27
N PRO A 190 22.22 -40.09 12.18
CA PRO A 190 22.32 -38.65 12.26
C PRO A 190 21.03 -38.10 12.87
N ARG A 191 21.15 -37.55 14.08
CA ARG A 191 20.09 -36.82 14.77
C ARG A 191 19.99 -35.43 14.14
N TYR A 192 19.15 -35.26 13.12
CA TYR A 192 18.81 -33.92 12.61
C TYR A 192 17.93 -33.20 13.63
N GLN A 193 18.51 -32.21 14.31
CA GLN A 193 17.78 -31.19 15.05
C GLN A 193 17.16 -30.22 14.03
N TYR A 194 15.83 -30.23 13.93
CA TYR A 194 15.08 -29.16 13.27
C TYR A 194 14.77 -28.10 14.32
N THR A 195 15.55 -27.01 14.34
CA THR A 195 15.13 -25.76 14.96
C THR A 195 14.21 -25.04 13.98
N SER A 196 12.90 -25.14 14.19
CA SER A 196 11.94 -24.26 13.52
C SER A 196 11.84 -22.94 14.28
N PRO A 197 12.09 -21.77 13.64
CA PRO A 197 11.65 -20.51 14.19
C PRO A 197 10.16 -20.33 13.87
N SER A 198 9.32 -20.40 14.90
CA SER A 198 7.93 -19.97 14.82
C SER A 198 7.87 -18.44 14.92
N PRO A 199 7.30 -17.70 13.96
CA PRO A 199 6.95 -16.32 14.19
C PRO A 199 5.68 -16.28 15.05
N GLU A 200 5.88 -15.90 16.30
CA GLU A 200 4.85 -15.55 17.27
C GLU A 200 4.02 -14.38 16.74
N VAL A 201 2.89 -14.68 16.10
CA VAL A 201 1.85 -13.68 15.83
C VAL A 201 1.17 -13.39 17.17
N GLN A 202 1.57 -12.29 17.80
CA GLN A 202 0.86 -11.73 18.95
C GLN A 202 -0.59 -11.43 18.56
N VAL A 203 -1.49 -12.33 18.96
CA VAL A 203 -2.92 -12.06 19.00
C VAL A 203 -3.12 -11.08 20.15
N LEU A 204 -3.15 -9.79 19.80
CA LEU A 204 -3.65 -8.74 20.69
C LEU A 204 -5.10 -9.06 21.02
N ASP A 205 -5.29 -9.54 22.23
CA ASP A 205 -6.55 -9.88 22.87
C ASP A 205 -7.35 -8.58 23.11
N ASN A 206 -7.94 -8.04 22.05
CA ASN A 206 -8.86 -6.91 22.15
C ASN A 206 -10.23 -7.41 22.56
N LYS A 207 -10.38 -7.65 23.87
CA LYS A 207 -11.66 -7.62 24.58
C LYS A 207 -12.32 -6.26 24.39
N ARG A 208 -13.05 -6.06 23.29
CA ARG A 208 -14.10 -5.03 23.18
C ARG A 208 -15.12 -5.39 22.09
N ARG A 209 -16.25 -5.90 22.59
CA ARG A 209 -17.61 -5.89 22.01
C ARG A 209 -17.70 -6.20 20.51
N ARG A 210 -17.85 -7.49 20.22
CA ARG A 210 -18.75 -7.91 19.14
C ARG A 210 -20.16 -7.49 19.53
N VAL A 211 -20.65 -6.40 18.95
CA VAL A 211 -22.10 -6.20 18.83
C VAL A 211 -22.45 -6.93 17.54
N SER A 212 -23.18 -8.04 17.65
CA SER A 212 -23.64 -8.79 16.47
C SER A 212 -24.58 -7.89 15.65
N VAL A 213 -24.42 -7.96 14.34
CA VAL A 213 -25.23 -7.24 13.34
C VAL A 213 -26.72 -7.61 13.43
N GLU A 214 -27.06 -8.72 14.10
CA GLU A 214 -28.45 -9.15 14.32
C GLU A 214 -29.23 -8.33 15.35
N ALA A 215 -28.58 -7.45 16.13
CA ALA A 215 -29.26 -6.63 17.14
C ALA A 215 -29.86 -5.31 16.60
N LEU A 216 -29.72 -5.01 15.30
CA LEU A 216 -30.20 -3.76 14.69
C LEU A 216 -31.45 -3.93 13.80
N LEU A 217 -32.01 -5.14 13.72
CA LEU A 217 -33.15 -5.43 12.83
C LEU A 217 -34.38 -6.05 13.52
N ASN A 218 -34.56 -5.85 14.83
CA ASN A 218 -35.83 -6.12 15.52
C ASN A 218 -36.27 -4.92 16.35
#